data_AF-A0A6S6T6P7-F1
#
_entry.id   AF-A0A6S6T6P7-F1
#
_cell.length_a   1.000
_cell.length_b   1.000
_cell.length_c   1.000
_cell.angle_alpha   90.00
_cell.angle_beta   90.00
_cell.angle_gamma   90.00
#
_symmetry.space_group_name_H-M   'P 1'
#
loop_
_entity.id
_entity.type
_entity.pdbx_description
1 polymer ?
#
loop_
_entity_poly.entity_id
_entity_poly.type
_entity_poly.pdbx_seq_one_letter_code
_entity_poly.pdbx_strand_id
1 'polypeptide(L)'
;MINRIFFLILLGLVSQTTNAFPITSYLEMVKVSAVGYAWKTVPLSNTYTNPVIACTYNLPDIANNEAAVRVQQVGTGFEVLVQRPLDSNAVTASDVYCTVSEAGSYTYPIKYEAHTVDSNGTNYGSDWSVAQMVNVSAPPFKTQNYDKPVVTGQVMSFNNANFSV
;
A
#
# COMPACT_ATOMS: atom_id res chain seq x y z
N MET A 1 -20.08 50.88 -21.48
CA MET A 1 -19.42 50.78 -20.15
C MET A 1 -19.18 49.32 -19.87
N ILE A 2 -17.91 48.97 -19.74
CA ILE A 2 -17.36 47.64 -19.46
C ILE A 2 -17.71 47.24 -18.01
N ASN A 3 -18.16 46.01 -17.79
CA ASN A 3 -17.80 45.30 -16.56
C ASN A 3 -17.72 43.79 -16.83
N ARG A 4 -16.50 43.35 -17.15
CA ARG A 4 -16.11 41.95 -17.28
C ARG A 4 -15.90 41.40 -15.87
N ILE A 5 -16.73 40.45 -15.44
CA ILE A 5 -16.50 39.69 -14.21
C ILE A 5 -15.59 38.51 -14.59
N PHE A 6 -14.32 38.61 -14.20
CA PHE A 6 -13.36 37.50 -14.27
C PHE A 6 -13.53 36.63 -13.02
N PHE A 7 -14.03 35.41 -13.19
CA PHE A 7 -13.99 34.36 -12.16
C PHE A 7 -12.65 33.61 -12.31
N LEU A 8 -11.68 33.93 -11.46
CA LEU A 8 -10.44 33.15 -11.33
C LEU A 8 -10.72 31.99 -10.36
N ILE A 9 -10.91 30.79 -10.91
CA ILE A 9 -10.91 29.54 -10.13
C ILE A 9 -9.44 29.17 -9.93
N LEU A 10 -8.91 29.46 -8.75
CA LEU A 10 -7.59 29.00 -8.33
C LEU A 10 -7.71 27.51 -7.93
N LEU A 11 -7.48 26.59 -8.87
CA LEU A 11 -7.22 25.19 -8.51
C LEU A 11 -5.88 25.15 -7.78
N GLY A 12 -5.93 25.14 -6.44
CA GLY A 12 -4.76 24.84 -5.62
C GLY A 12 -4.38 23.38 -5.82
N LEU A 13 -3.43 23.11 -6.71
CA LEU A 13 -2.68 21.86 -6.72
C LEU A 13 -1.88 21.82 -5.41
N VAL A 14 -2.44 21.16 -4.40
CA VAL A 14 -1.69 20.81 -3.20
C VAL A 14 -0.62 19.81 -3.67
N SER A 15 0.61 20.29 -3.87
CA SER A 15 1.77 19.45 -4.12
C SER A 15 1.93 18.51 -2.93
N GLN A 16 1.51 17.27 -3.10
CA GLN A 16 1.67 16.27 -2.05
C GLN A 16 3.14 15.89 -1.98
N THR A 17 3.73 16.02 -0.80
CA THR A 17 5.12 15.63 -0.55
C THR A 17 5.19 14.12 -0.37
N THR A 18 5.20 13.41 -1.50
CA THR A 18 5.65 12.02 -1.56
C THR A 18 7.16 12.02 -1.64
N ASN A 19 7.82 11.42 -0.64
CA ASN A 19 9.26 11.25 -0.68
C ASN A 19 9.55 9.79 -1.00
N ALA A 20 9.93 9.53 -2.25
CA ALA A 20 10.43 8.24 -2.69
C ALA A 20 11.96 8.20 -2.50
N PHE A 21 12.45 7.08 -1.97
CA PHE A 21 13.84 6.85 -1.63
C PHE A 21 14.31 5.56 -2.31
N PRO A 22 14.84 5.65 -3.55
CA PRO A 22 15.41 4.50 -4.24
C PRO A 22 16.60 3.93 -3.47
N ILE A 23 16.57 2.61 -3.24
CA ILE A 23 17.67 1.86 -2.65
C ILE A 23 18.45 1.16 -3.76
N THR A 24 17.72 0.56 -4.70
CA THR A 24 18.24 -0.05 -5.94
C THR A 24 17.29 0.27 -7.09
N SER A 25 17.57 -0.23 -8.30
CA SER A 25 16.63 -0.14 -9.42
C SER A 25 15.36 -1.00 -9.27
N TYR A 26 15.31 -1.85 -8.24
CA TYR A 26 14.22 -2.81 -7.99
C TYR A 26 13.66 -2.70 -6.57
N LEU A 27 14.09 -1.69 -5.79
CA LEU A 27 13.65 -1.48 -4.42
C LEU A 27 13.65 0.01 -4.11
N GLU A 28 12.52 0.52 -3.65
CA GLU A 28 12.42 1.86 -3.08
C GLU A 28 11.48 1.89 -1.86
N MET A 29 11.73 2.86 -0.99
CA MET A 29 10.86 3.17 0.13
C MET A 29 10.13 4.47 -0.15
N VAL A 30 8.84 4.54 0.14
CA VAL A 30 8.04 5.74 -0.10
C VAL A 30 7.33 6.17 1.18
N LYS A 31 7.50 7.44 1.54
CA LYS A 31 6.65 8.11 2.54
C LYS A 31 5.56 8.88 1.81
N VAL A 32 4.30 8.56 2.11
CA VAL A 32 3.12 9.29 1.63
C VAL A 32 2.51 10.02 2.81
N SER A 33 2.52 11.36 2.75
CA SER A 33 2.08 12.17 3.89
C SER A 33 0.56 12.39 3.88
N ALA A 34 -0.04 12.50 5.07
CA ALA A 34 -1.45 12.87 5.28
C ALA A 34 -2.45 12.03 4.45
N VAL A 35 -2.25 10.72 4.38
CA VAL A 35 -3.17 9.78 3.72
C VAL A 35 -4.43 9.66 4.56
N GLY A 36 -5.59 9.92 3.93
CA GLY A 36 -6.92 9.77 4.50
C GLY A 36 -7.77 8.81 3.66
N TYR A 37 -9.08 9.00 3.69
CA TYR A 37 -10.05 8.15 2.97
C TYR A 37 -10.15 8.41 1.45
N ALA A 38 -9.42 9.41 0.93
CA ALA A 38 -9.37 9.68 -0.51
C ALA A 38 -8.13 9.02 -1.12
N TRP A 39 -8.30 8.45 -2.32
CA TRP A 39 -7.19 7.93 -3.12
C TRP A 39 -6.14 9.01 -3.36
N LYS A 40 -4.89 8.64 -3.10
CA LYS A 40 -3.72 9.44 -3.40
C LYS A 40 -2.83 8.69 -4.36
N THR A 41 -2.60 9.26 -5.53
CA THR A 41 -1.61 8.76 -6.48
C THR A 41 -0.21 8.97 -5.95
N VAL A 42 0.58 7.90 -5.97
CA VAL A 42 1.95 7.87 -5.49
C VAL A 42 2.88 7.66 -6.69
N PRO A 43 3.66 8.69 -7.07
CA PRO A 43 4.69 8.52 -8.08
C PRO A 43 5.84 7.67 -7.53
N LEU A 44 6.38 6.82 -8.40
CA LEU A 44 7.56 5.99 -8.13
C LEU A 44 8.77 6.61 -8.82
N SER A 45 9.95 6.50 -8.19
CA SER A 45 11.20 6.96 -8.83
C SER A 45 11.78 5.87 -9.73
N ASN A 46 11.58 4.61 -9.34
CA ASN A 46 11.94 3.47 -10.18
C ASN A 46 10.80 3.14 -11.16
N THR A 47 11.12 2.34 -12.18
CA THR A 47 10.13 1.75 -13.08
C THR A 47 10.07 0.26 -12.83
N TYR A 48 8.87 -0.26 -12.58
CA TYR A 48 8.62 -1.66 -12.27
C TYR A 48 7.77 -2.30 -13.36
N THR A 49 8.04 -3.57 -13.65
CA THR A 49 7.20 -4.38 -14.54
C THR A 49 6.12 -5.09 -13.74
N ASN A 50 6.49 -5.67 -12.60
CA ASN A 50 5.61 -6.36 -11.68
C ASN A 50 5.88 -5.88 -10.23
N PRO A 51 5.33 -4.73 -9.83
CA PRO A 51 5.58 -4.18 -8.50
C PRO A 51 4.84 -4.97 -7.40
N VAL A 52 5.56 -5.23 -6.32
CA VAL A 52 5.05 -5.74 -5.05
C VAL A 52 5.11 -4.59 -4.05
N ILE A 53 3.96 -4.23 -3.50
CA ILE A 53 3.80 -3.05 -2.65
C ILE A 53 3.26 -3.47 -1.28
N ALA A 54 3.98 -3.11 -0.23
CA ALA A 54 3.53 -3.31 1.15
C ALA A 54 3.64 -1.99 1.92
N CYS A 55 2.53 -1.53 2.47
CA CYS A 55 2.44 -0.25 3.15
C CYS A 55 1.89 -0.40 4.58
N THR A 56 2.41 0.45 5.47
CA THR A 56 2.02 0.51 6.88
C THR A 56 1.56 1.91 7.23
N TYR A 57 0.39 2.00 7.88
CA TYR A 57 -0.16 3.25 8.41
C TYR A 57 0.51 3.58 9.75
N ASN A 58 0.98 4.83 9.90
CA ASN A 58 1.50 5.33 11.15
C ASN A 58 0.39 5.95 11.98
N LEU A 59 -0.14 5.24 12.98
CA LEU A 59 -1.14 5.79 13.89
C LEU A 59 -0.50 6.95 14.71
N PRO A 60 -0.96 8.21 14.58
CA PRO A 60 -0.29 9.35 15.22
C PRO A 60 -0.32 9.30 16.74
N ASP A 61 -1.44 8.87 17.32
CA ASP A 61 -1.70 8.83 18.75
C ASP A 61 -2.69 7.72 19.10
N ILE A 62 -2.66 7.26 20.36
CA ILE A 62 -3.55 6.22 20.88
C ILE A 62 -5.04 6.62 20.89
N ALA A 63 -5.34 7.93 20.86
CA ALA A 63 -6.70 8.46 20.80
C ALA A 63 -7.25 8.56 19.37
N ASN A 64 -6.42 8.33 18.35
CA ASN A 64 -6.85 8.36 16.96
C ASN A 64 -7.45 7.03 16.51
N ASN A 65 -8.32 7.09 15.51
CA ASN A 65 -8.91 5.89 14.94
C ASN A 65 -7.84 5.11 14.17
N GLU A 66 -7.77 3.81 14.41
CA GLU A 66 -6.98 2.88 13.62
C GLU A 66 -7.48 2.85 12.17
N ALA A 67 -6.59 2.52 11.24
CA ALA A 67 -6.94 2.36 9.83
C ALA A 67 -6.06 1.31 9.17
N ALA A 68 -6.63 0.60 8.19
CA ALA A 68 -5.88 -0.26 7.30
C ALA A 68 -5.50 0.51 6.04
N VAL A 69 -4.28 0.30 5.57
CA VAL A 69 -3.84 0.84 4.28
C VAL A 69 -4.46 0.03 3.15
N ARG A 70 -4.97 0.73 2.15
CA ARG A 70 -5.37 0.12 0.87
C ARG A 70 -4.47 0.60 -0.22
N VAL A 71 -4.07 -0.34 -1.07
CA VAL A 71 -3.22 -0.09 -2.22
C VAL A 71 -3.89 -0.68 -3.44
N GLN A 72 -3.83 0.05 -4.54
CA GLN A 72 -4.13 -0.46 -5.87
C GLN A 72 -3.06 0.02 -6.85
N GLN A 73 -2.59 -0.87 -7.72
CA GLN A 73 -1.65 -0.50 -8.77
C GLN A 73 -2.37 0.30 -9.85
N VAL A 74 -1.81 1.43 -10.28
CA VAL A 74 -2.38 2.29 -11.33
C VAL A 74 -1.26 2.83 -12.21
N GLY A 75 -1.33 2.52 -13.51
CA GLY A 75 -0.30 2.92 -14.47
C GLY A 75 1.09 2.42 -14.07
N THR A 76 2.06 3.34 -14.04
CA THR A 76 3.46 3.06 -13.62
C THR A 76 3.71 3.23 -12.12
N GLY A 77 2.66 3.50 -11.34
CA GLY A 77 2.75 3.70 -9.89
C GLY A 77 1.64 2.98 -9.16
N PHE A 78 1.20 3.55 -8.06
CA PHE A 78 0.09 3.03 -7.28
C PHE A 78 -0.71 4.15 -6.63
N GLU A 79 -1.89 3.80 -6.16
CA GLU A 79 -2.70 4.67 -5.33
C GLU A 79 -2.85 4.08 -3.94
N VAL A 80 -2.93 4.97 -2.95
CA VAL A 80 -3.07 4.61 -1.55
C VAL A 80 -4.18 5.40 -0.89
N LEU A 81 -4.91 4.76 0.00
CA LEU A 81 -5.79 5.40 0.98
C LEU A 81 -5.70 4.65 2.30
N VAL A 82 -6.32 5.20 3.34
CA VAL A 82 -6.56 4.49 4.60
C VAL A 82 -8.05 4.44 4.90
N GLN A 83 -8.53 3.29 5.38
CA GLN A 83 -9.94 3.08 5.71
C GLN A 83 -10.09 2.16 6.91
N ARG A 84 -11.30 2.15 7.49
CA ARG A 84 -11.72 1.18 8.50
C ARG A 84 -12.62 0.11 7.88
N PRO A 85 -12.82 -1.05 8.55
CA PRO A 85 -13.73 -2.08 8.07
C PRO A 85 -15.11 -1.52 7.72
N LEU A 86 -15.81 -2.21 6.81
CA LEU A 86 -17.13 -1.80 6.31
C LEU A 86 -17.14 -0.46 5.57
N ASP A 87 -16.08 -0.18 4.80
CA ASP A 87 -15.96 1.04 3.99
C ASP A 87 -16.14 2.33 4.81
N SER A 88 -15.59 2.35 6.02
CA SER A 88 -15.74 3.49 6.93
C SER A 88 -14.64 4.53 6.70
N ASN A 89 -15.09 5.77 6.47
CA ASN A 89 -14.24 6.95 6.30
C ASN A 89 -13.83 7.62 7.62
N ALA A 90 -14.19 7.04 8.77
CA ALA A 90 -13.86 7.55 10.10
C ALA A 90 -12.39 7.25 10.45
N VAL A 91 -11.46 7.80 9.66
CA VAL A 91 -10.00 7.63 9.80
C VAL A 91 -9.34 8.93 10.18
N THR A 92 -8.22 8.85 10.91
CA THR A 92 -7.32 9.99 11.08
C THR A 92 -6.32 10.00 9.95
N ALA A 93 -6.15 11.14 9.27
CA ALA A 93 -5.15 11.24 8.22
C ALA A 93 -3.73 11.22 8.83
N SER A 94 -2.84 10.40 8.28
CA SER A 94 -1.45 10.28 8.77
C SER A 94 -0.50 9.83 7.67
N ASP A 95 0.77 9.70 8.03
CA ASP A 95 1.80 9.16 7.17
C ASP A 95 1.61 7.66 6.92
N VAL A 96 1.81 7.25 5.68
CA VAL A 96 1.91 5.86 5.27
C VAL A 96 3.31 5.61 4.73
N TYR A 97 3.92 4.51 5.16
CA TYR A 97 5.25 4.10 4.75
C TYR A 97 5.13 2.83 3.90
N CYS A 98 5.60 2.90 2.66
CA CYS A 98 5.53 1.82 1.70
C CYS A 98 6.92 1.30 1.34
N THR A 99 7.04 -0.01 1.22
CA THR A 99 8.12 -0.69 0.53
C THR A 99 7.60 -1.12 -0.84
N VAL A 100 8.31 -0.73 -1.90
CA VAL A 100 7.97 -1.06 -3.28
C VAL A 100 9.14 -1.80 -3.90
N SER A 101 8.88 -2.99 -4.43
CA SER A 101 9.91 -3.81 -5.05
C SER A 101 9.44 -4.45 -6.33
N GLU A 102 10.35 -4.73 -7.26
CA GLU A 102 10.05 -5.63 -8.36
C GLU A 102 9.86 -7.04 -7.79
N ALA A 103 8.93 -7.82 -8.35
CA ALA A 103 8.74 -9.19 -7.90
C ALA A 103 10.00 -10.03 -8.16
N GLY A 104 10.41 -10.81 -7.15
CA GLY A 104 11.58 -11.66 -7.27
C GLY A 104 12.27 -11.95 -5.94
N SER A 105 13.47 -12.54 -6.06
CA SER A 105 14.31 -12.94 -4.95
C SER A 105 15.66 -12.25 -5.05
N TYR A 106 16.03 -11.51 -4.00
CA TYR A 106 17.19 -10.64 -3.98
C TYR A 106 18.12 -10.97 -2.82
N THR A 107 19.42 -10.78 -3.03
CA THR A 107 20.48 -11.05 -2.04
C THR A 107 21.32 -9.83 -1.70
N TYR A 108 21.13 -8.70 -2.40
CA TYR A 108 21.86 -7.46 -2.24
C TYR A 108 20.90 -6.27 -2.45
N PRO A 109 21.15 -5.07 -1.87
CA PRO A 109 21.98 -4.83 -0.69
C PRO A 109 21.39 -5.49 0.57
N ILE A 110 20.13 -5.92 0.49
CA ILE A 110 19.41 -6.63 1.54
C ILE A 110 18.90 -7.94 0.94
N LYS A 111 18.92 -9.02 1.73
CA LYS A 111 18.36 -10.31 1.32
C LYS A 111 16.86 -10.33 1.60
N TYR A 112 16.03 -10.43 0.57
CA TYR A 112 14.57 -10.48 0.69
C TYR A 112 13.93 -11.13 -0.54
N GLU A 113 12.64 -11.41 -0.42
CA GLU A 113 11.80 -11.88 -1.52
C GLU A 113 10.54 -11.02 -1.55
N ALA A 114 10.08 -10.69 -2.76
CA ALA A 114 8.90 -9.90 -3.00
C ALA A 114 7.99 -10.67 -3.96
N HIS A 115 6.82 -11.06 -3.46
CA HIS A 115 5.84 -11.84 -4.20
C HIS A 115 4.42 -11.37 -3.91
N THR A 116 3.55 -11.49 -4.90
CA THR A 116 2.10 -11.43 -4.70
C THR A 116 1.54 -12.83 -4.53
N VAL A 117 0.40 -12.93 -3.86
CA VAL A 117 -0.34 -14.18 -3.76
C VAL A 117 -1.83 -13.91 -3.86
N ASP A 118 -2.52 -14.72 -4.64
CA ASP A 118 -3.98 -14.67 -4.73
C ASP A 118 -4.58 -15.32 -3.48
N SER A 119 -5.30 -14.54 -2.68
CA SER A 119 -6.08 -15.02 -1.56
C SER A 119 -7.55 -15.06 -1.95
N ASN A 120 -8.14 -16.26 -1.95
CA ASN A 120 -9.55 -16.49 -2.28
C ASN A 120 -10.39 -16.94 -1.07
N GLY A 121 -9.76 -17.06 0.10
CA GLY A 121 -10.41 -17.38 1.37
C GLY A 121 -10.11 -16.30 2.41
N THR A 122 -11.01 -16.18 3.38
CA THR A 122 -10.88 -15.29 4.53
C THR A 122 -11.40 -16.00 5.75
N ASN A 123 -10.62 -15.98 6.83
CA ASN A 123 -11.08 -16.44 8.12
C ASN A 123 -12.00 -15.39 8.75
N TYR A 124 -13.15 -15.83 9.27
CA TYR A 124 -14.13 -14.94 9.88
C TYR A 124 -15.00 -15.68 10.90
N GLY A 125 -15.45 -14.98 11.94
CA GLY A 125 -16.49 -15.46 12.86
C GLY A 125 -16.19 -16.84 13.44
N SER A 126 -16.93 -17.86 12.97
CA SER A 126 -16.82 -19.26 13.40
C SER A 126 -15.99 -20.15 12.45
N ASP A 127 -15.49 -19.64 11.33
CA ASP A 127 -14.60 -20.36 10.39
C ASP A 127 -13.18 -19.78 10.47
N TRP A 128 -12.39 -20.36 11.38
CA TRP A 128 -10.96 -20.10 11.55
C TRP A 128 -10.17 -21.34 11.13
N SER A 129 -10.21 -21.68 9.84
CA SER A 129 -9.58 -22.89 9.31
C SER A 129 -8.36 -22.59 8.45
N VAL A 130 -7.41 -23.51 8.46
CA VAL A 130 -6.24 -23.49 7.57
C VAL A 130 -6.64 -23.60 6.09
N ALA A 131 -7.85 -24.07 5.78
CA ALA A 131 -8.36 -24.12 4.42
C ALA A 131 -8.63 -22.72 3.84
N GLN A 132 -8.87 -21.71 4.68
CA GLN A 132 -9.02 -20.31 4.28
C GLN A 132 -7.68 -19.56 4.20
N MET A 133 -6.57 -20.20 4.58
CA MET A 133 -5.24 -19.59 4.60
C MET A 133 -4.45 -19.95 3.35
N VAL A 134 -3.58 -19.04 2.92
CA VAL A 134 -2.60 -19.33 1.86
C VAL A 134 -1.25 -19.69 2.46
N ASN A 135 -0.71 -20.84 2.06
CA ASN A 135 0.62 -21.26 2.48
C ASN A 135 1.70 -20.65 1.57
N VAL A 136 2.54 -19.79 2.14
CA VAL A 136 3.68 -19.13 1.47
C VAL A 136 5.04 -19.65 1.93
N SER A 137 5.10 -20.84 2.54
CA SER A 137 6.32 -21.38 3.14
C SER A 137 7.29 -22.04 2.15
N ALA A 138 6.95 -22.11 0.87
CA ALA A 138 7.67 -22.86 -0.15
C ALA A 138 7.59 -22.16 -1.53
N PRO A 139 8.35 -22.62 -2.54
CA PRO A 139 8.24 -22.07 -3.90
C PRO A 139 6.79 -22.11 -4.43
N PRO A 140 6.37 -21.09 -5.20
CA PRO A 140 7.18 -19.98 -5.72
C PRO A 140 7.40 -18.81 -4.74
N PHE A 141 6.71 -18.77 -3.60
CA PHE A 141 6.68 -17.61 -2.69
C PHE A 141 7.89 -17.50 -1.75
N LYS A 142 8.54 -18.63 -1.46
CA LYS A 142 9.76 -18.67 -0.68
C LYS A 142 10.75 -19.62 -1.35
N THR A 143 11.72 -19.05 -2.05
CA THR A 143 12.76 -19.79 -2.75
C THR A 143 14.10 -19.76 -2.02
N GLN A 144 14.29 -18.79 -1.13
CA GLN A 144 15.48 -18.62 -0.32
C GLN A 144 15.28 -19.15 1.11
N ASN A 145 16.39 -19.52 1.74
CA ASN A 145 16.41 -19.90 3.16
C ASN A 145 16.60 -18.69 4.07
N TYR A 146 15.80 -18.64 5.14
CA TYR A 146 15.85 -17.64 6.19
C TYR A 146 15.74 -18.34 7.54
N ASP A 147 16.65 -18.04 8.47
CA ASP A 147 16.59 -18.57 9.83
C ASP A 147 15.51 -17.87 10.66
N LYS A 148 15.33 -16.56 10.43
CA LYS A 148 14.39 -15.68 11.15
C LYS A 148 13.81 -14.64 10.18
N PRO A 149 12.93 -15.04 9.26
CA PRO A 149 12.35 -14.09 8.30
C PRO A 149 11.44 -13.08 9.01
N VAL A 150 11.49 -11.84 8.56
CA VAL A 150 10.43 -10.85 8.83
C VAL A 150 9.52 -10.87 7.61
N VAL A 151 8.23 -11.06 7.84
CA VAL A 151 7.22 -11.04 6.77
C VAL A 151 6.39 -9.79 6.94
N THR A 152 6.44 -8.91 5.94
CA THR A 152 5.51 -7.80 5.79
C THR A 152 4.51 -8.18 4.69
N GLY A 153 3.23 -8.07 5.00
CA GLY A 153 2.16 -8.37 4.07
C GLY A 153 1.12 -7.28 4.12
N GLN A 154 0.52 -7.02 2.97
CA GLN A 154 -0.66 -6.19 2.85
C GLN A 154 -1.65 -6.93 1.97
N VAL A 155 -2.93 -6.85 2.30
CA VAL A 155 -3.99 -7.27 1.37
C VAL A 155 -3.97 -6.29 0.21
N MET A 156 -3.20 -6.63 -0.83
CA MET A 156 -3.08 -5.89 -2.08
C MET A 156 -4.31 -6.17 -2.93
N SER A 157 -5.38 -5.47 -2.62
CA SER A 157 -6.36 -4.97 -3.59
C SER A 157 -7.54 -4.40 -2.82
N PHE A 158 -7.98 -3.22 -3.24
CA PHE A 158 -9.37 -2.79 -3.01
C PHE A 158 -10.31 -3.61 -3.91
N ASN A 159 -10.18 -4.95 -3.90
CA ASN A 159 -11.12 -5.82 -4.61
C ASN A 159 -12.51 -5.78 -3.95
N ASN A 160 -12.54 -5.47 -2.64
CA ASN A 160 -13.73 -5.29 -1.84
C ASN A 160 -13.56 -4.12 -0.84
N ALA A 161 -14.49 -3.17 -0.90
CA ALA A 161 -14.60 -2.01 -0.01
C ALA A 161 -14.67 -2.40 1.48
N ASN A 162 -15.28 -3.54 1.79
CA ASN A 162 -15.48 -4.08 3.15
C ASN A 162 -14.30 -4.91 3.69
N PHE A 163 -13.11 -4.83 3.07
CA PHE A 163 -11.87 -5.54 3.43
C PHE A 163 -11.76 -6.95 2.87
N SER A 164 -12.86 -7.68 2.86
CA SER A 164 -12.91 -9.04 2.31
C SER A 164 -14.32 -9.36 1.84
N VAL A 165 -14.42 -10.29 0.89
CA VAL A 165 -15.62 -11.13 0.73
C VAL A 165 -15.71 -12.17 1.83
#